data_AF-A0A7S0CKG3-F1
#
_entry.id   AF-A0A7S0CKG3-F1
#
_cell.length_a   1.000
_cell.length_b   1.000
_cell.length_c   1.000
_cell.angle_alpha   90.00
_cell.angle_beta   90.00
_cell.angle_gamma   90.00
#
_symmetry.space_group_name_H-M   'P 1'
#
loop_
_entity.id
_entity.type
_entity.pdbx_description
1 polymer ?
#
loop_
_entity_poly.entity_id
_entity_poly.type
_entity_poly.pdbx_seq_one_letter_code
_entity_poly.pdbx_strand_id
1 'polypeptide(L)'
;FPLVSHSSKKSGSKRNNTELKGKTSSFEKLVQGVDSLDDGSVVGCITAMATSAGNEQLWKPLNHAILEACGNEAFSEIRKAGVTCLYSVLDTLGEEYMVLLPECLPVLSELLEDSDESISTIAQSCVRLGEELLGESLEDSLR
;
A
#
# COMPACT_ATOMS: atom_id res chain seq x y z
N PHE A 1 60.69 -42.50 7.91
CA PHE A 1 61.04 -42.21 9.32
C PHE A 1 61.09 -40.69 9.51
N PRO A 2 60.59 -40.18 10.66
CA PRO A 2 59.46 -39.25 10.77
C PRO A 2 59.90 -37.79 11.05
N LEU A 3 59.00 -36.82 11.14
CA LEU A 3 58.51 -36.30 12.42
C LEU A 3 57.12 -35.64 12.32
N VAL A 4 56.25 -36.04 13.25
CA VAL A 4 54.93 -35.46 13.57
C VAL A 4 55.10 -34.42 14.67
N SER A 5 54.37 -33.30 14.57
CA SER A 5 53.80 -32.43 15.64
C SER A 5 53.69 -30.99 15.10
N HIS A 6 52.67 -30.16 15.30
CA HIS A 6 51.59 -30.15 16.28
C HIS A 6 50.31 -29.52 15.70
N SER A 7 49.21 -30.01 16.27
CA SER A 7 47.87 -29.44 16.35
C SER A 7 47.84 -27.91 16.52
N SER A 8 46.99 -27.24 15.75
CA SER A 8 46.29 -26.06 16.26
C SER A 8 44.87 -26.03 15.70
N LYS A 9 43.93 -26.51 16.54
CA LYS A 9 42.49 -26.35 16.40
C LYS A 9 42.18 -24.86 16.19
N LYS A 10 41.69 -24.48 15.00
CA LYS A 10 40.83 -23.30 14.86
C LYS A 10 39.39 -23.78 14.91
N SER A 11 38.80 -23.72 16.11
CA SER A 11 37.36 -23.71 16.32
C SER A 11 36.80 -22.43 15.69
N GLY A 12 36.59 -22.47 14.38
CA GLY A 12 35.72 -21.52 13.69
C GLY A 12 34.30 -21.88 14.06
N SER A 13 33.80 -21.25 15.12
CA SER A 13 32.38 -21.19 15.46
C SER A 13 31.62 -20.81 14.18
N LYS A 14 30.98 -21.82 13.55
CA LYS A 14 29.95 -21.59 12.53
C LYS A 14 28.83 -20.89 13.27
N ARG A 15 28.89 -19.55 13.29
CA ARG A 15 27.78 -18.71 13.69
C ARG A 15 26.61 -19.08 12.79
N ASN A 16 25.61 -19.68 13.42
CA ASN A 16 24.36 -20.11 12.84
C ASN A 16 23.71 -18.91 12.17
N ASN A 17 23.69 -18.88 10.83
CA ASN A 17 23.10 -17.79 10.06
C ASN A 17 21.57 -17.96 9.91
N THR A 18 20.92 -18.51 10.95
CA THR A 18 19.51 -18.92 10.93
C THR A 18 18.58 -18.07 11.81
N GLU A 19 19.07 -17.00 12.44
CA GLU A 19 18.24 -16.14 13.31
C GLU A 19 18.54 -14.65 13.12
N LEU A 20 18.26 -14.12 11.93
CA LEU A 20 18.03 -12.68 11.72
C LEU A 20 16.85 -12.43 10.76
N LYS A 21 15.85 -13.32 10.74
CA LYS A 21 14.52 -12.98 10.20
C LYS A 21 13.74 -12.19 11.27
N GLY A 22 14.39 -11.14 11.80
CA GLY A 22 13.94 -10.37 12.94
C GLY A 22 13.33 -9.06 12.48
N LYS A 23 11.99 -8.97 12.56
CA LYS A 23 11.17 -7.73 12.51
C LYS A 23 11.76 -6.60 11.65
N THR A 24 11.50 -6.64 10.34
CA THR A 24 11.60 -5.44 9.51
C THR A 24 10.78 -4.32 10.17
N SER A 25 11.40 -3.19 10.49
CA SER A 25 10.73 -2.06 11.12
C SER A 25 9.57 -1.58 10.24
N SER A 26 8.49 -1.05 10.82
CA SER A 26 7.42 -0.42 10.03
C SER A 26 7.97 0.66 9.11
N PHE A 27 9.02 1.36 9.54
CA PHE A 27 9.74 2.35 8.73
C PHE A 27 10.50 1.73 7.55
N GLU A 28 11.10 0.56 7.74
CA GLU A 28 11.86 -0.13 6.69
C GLU A 28 10.94 -0.56 5.53
N LYS A 29 9.71 -0.98 5.85
CA LYS A 29 8.68 -1.29 4.85
C LYS A 29 8.24 -0.08 4.02
N LEU A 30 8.27 1.12 4.61
CA LEU A 30 7.94 2.36 3.91
C LEU A 30 9.03 2.79 2.94
N VAL A 31 10.29 2.55 3.30
CA VAL A 31 11.46 2.95 2.50
C VAL A 31 11.68 2.01 1.32
N GLN A 32 11.41 0.71 1.46
CA GLN A 32 11.63 -0.31 0.42
C GLN A 32 10.43 -0.50 -0.53
N GLY A 33 9.70 0.57 -0.87
CA GLY A 33 8.40 0.54 -1.55
C GLY A 33 8.21 -0.48 -2.68
N VAL A 34 6.96 -0.91 -2.90
CA VAL A 34 6.58 -1.76 -4.03
C VAL A 34 6.91 -1.02 -5.33
N ASP A 35 7.80 -1.60 -6.12
CA ASP A 35 8.33 -1.12 -7.39
C ASP A 35 9.21 0.15 -7.35
N SER A 36 10.48 -0.05 -7.03
CA SER A 36 11.65 0.47 -7.79
C SER A 36 12.10 1.93 -7.67
N LEU A 37 11.92 2.62 -6.54
CA LEU A 37 12.68 3.85 -6.26
C LEU A 37 13.45 3.70 -4.94
N ASP A 38 14.76 3.98 -5.00
CA ASP A 38 15.68 3.93 -3.84
C ASP A 38 15.27 4.90 -2.70
N ASP A 39 14.28 5.77 -2.94
CA ASP A 39 13.74 6.77 -2.03
C ASP A 39 12.22 6.58 -1.82
N GLY A 40 11.79 5.74 -0.87
CA GLY A 40 10.49 5.79 -0.16
C GLY A 40 9.15 5.73 -0.93
N SER A 41 8.12 5.12 -0.33
CA SER A 41 6.77 5.05 -0.90
C SER A 41 5.83 6.10 -0.30
N VAL A 42 5.34 7.04 -1.13
CA VAL A 42 4.29 7.99 -0.72
C VAL A 42 3.01 7.25 -0.34
N VAL A 43 2.61 6.25 -1.13
CA VAL A 43 1.46 5.40 -0.85
C VAL A 43 1.60 4.74 0.51
N GLY A 44 2.73 4.07 0.76
CA GLY A 44 2.98 3.42 2.05
C GLY A 44 2.91 4.41 3.22
N CYS A 45 3.50 5.59 3.07
CA CYS A 45 3.49 6.62 4.11
C CYS A 45 2.07 7.10 4.43
N ILE A 46 1.26 7.35 3.41
CA ILE A 46 -0.14 7.77 3.59
C ILE A 46 -0.95 6.64 4.23
N THR A 47 -0.80 5.40 3.78
CA THR A 47 -1.49 4.25 4.38
C THR A 47 -1.13 4.09 5.86
N ALA A 48 0.15 4.14 6.21
CA ALA A 48 0.60 4.07 7.60
C ALA A 48 0.07 5.24 8.45
N MET A 49 -0.03 6.43 7.86
CA MET A 49 -0.63 7.60 8.52
C MET A 49 -2.14 7.40 8.75
N ALA A 50 -2.87 6.88 7.77
CA ALA A 50 -4.29 6.56 7.89
C ALA A 50 -4.54 5.54 9.01
N THR A 51 -3.77 4.45 9.04
CA THR A 51 -3.83 3.45 10.11
C THR A 51 -3.53 4.06 11.49
N SER A 52 -2.55 4.96 11.56
CA SER A 52 -2.16 5.58 12.83
C SER A 52 -3.19 6.62 13.31
N ALA A 53 -3.90 7.27 12.40
CA ALA A 53 -4.92 8.27 12.73
C ALA A 53 -6.13 7.65 13.46
N GLY A 54 -6.56 6.46 13.03
CA GLY A 54 -7.52 5.60 13.73
C GLY A 54 -8.91 6.22 14.00
N ASN A 55 -9.30 7.27 13.27
CA ASN A 55 -10.63 7.86 13.38
C ASN A 55 -11.06 8.63 12.13
N GLU A 56 -12.38 8.67 11.91
CA GLU A 56 -13.03 9.29 10.77
C GLU A 56 -12.74 10.80 10.60
N GLN A 57 -12.60 11.55 11.69
CA GLN A 57 -12.35 13.00 11.62
C GLN A 57 -11.02 13.34 10.95
N LEU A 58 -10.03 12.47 11.12
CA LEU A 58 -8.73 12.58 10.46
C LEU A 58 -8.73 11.93 9.08
N TRP A 59 -9.54 10.89 8.86
CA TRP A 59 -9.64 10.26 7.55
C TRP A 59 -10.35 11.12 6.52
N LYS A 60 -11.32 11.95 6.89
CA LYS A 60 -12.01 12.87 5.96
C LYS A 60 -11.08 13.78 5.16
N PRO A 61 -10.23 14.62 5.81
CA PRO A 61 -9.31 15.47 5.06
C PRO A 61 -8.27 14.66 4.27
N LEU A 62 -7.89 13.48 4.77
CA LEU A 62 -6.98 12.60 4.05
C LEU A 62 -7.63 12.03 2.79
N ASN A 63 -8.86 11.54 2.89
CA ASN A 63 -9.67 11.04 1.79
C ASN A 63 -9.84 12.11 0.72
N HIS A 64 -10.21 13.33 1.12
CA HIS A 64 -10.32 14.45 0.19
C HIS A 64 -9.03 14.70 -0.59
N ALA A 65 -7.87 14.70 0.07
CA ALA A 65 -6.58 14.89 -0.60
C ALA A 65 -6.24 13.72 -1.57
N ILE A 66 -6.60 12.48 -1.21
CA ILE A 66 -6.44 11.32 -2.11
C ILE A 66 -7.34 11.45 -3.33
N LEU A 67 -8.61 11.83 -3.14
CA LEU A 67 -9.57 12.02 -4.23
C LEU A 67 -9.20 13.18 -5.16
N GLU A 68 -8.62 14.26 -4.62
CA GLU A 68 -8.07 15.36 -5.44
C GLU A 68 -6.89 14.88 -6.30
N ALA A 69 -6.02 14.01 -5.77
CA ALA A 69 -4.96 13.39 -6.55
C ALA A 69 -5.52 12.48 -7.66
N CYS A 70 -6.55 11.69 -7.36
CA CYS A 70 -7.27 10.87 -8.34
C CYS A 70 -7.87 11.70 -9.48
N GLY A 71 -8.40 12.89 -9.20
CA GLY A 71 -9.01 13.78 -10.20
C GLY A 71 -8.02 14.65 -10.98
N ASN A 72 -6.70 14.42 -10.87
CA ASN A 72 -5.71 15.30 -11.49
C ASN A 72 -5.75 15.27 -13.02
N GLU A 73 -6.20 16.36 -13.65
CA GLU A 73 -6.33 16.44 -15.11
C GLU A 73 -4.98 16.46 -15.86
N ALA A 74 -3.93 17.01 -15.22
CA ALA A 74 -2.67 17.32 -15.90
C ALA A 74 -1.68 16.17 -15.93
N PHE A 75 -1.66 15.30 -14.90
CA PHE A 75 -0.63 14.29 -14.72
C PHE A 75 -1.21 12.93 -14.34
N SER A 76 -1.12 11.96 -15.26
CA SER A 76 -1.56 10.58 -15.02
C SER A 76 -0.78 9.90 -13.88
N GLU A 77 0.50 10.22 -13.70
CA GLU A 77 1.32 9.75 -12.57
C GLU A 77 0.70 10.12 -11.22
N ILE A 78 0.11 11.33 -11.11
CA ILE A 78 -0.56 11.79 -9.87
C ILE A 78 -1.86 11.02 -9.66
N ARG A 79 -2.67 10.84 -10.72
CA ARG A 79 -3.91 10.04 -10.65
C ARG A 79 -3.62 8.59 -10.26
N LYS A 80 -2.58 8.01 -10.85
CA LYS A 80 -2.12 6.66 -10.55
C LYS A 80 -1.69 6.53 -9.10
N ALA A 81 -0.89 7.47 -8.59
CA ALA A 81 -0.52 7.51 -7.18
C ALA A 81 -1.74 7.67 -6.26
N GLY A 82 -2.69 8.53 -6.64
CA GLY A 82 -3.96 8.74 -5.93
C GLY A 82 -4.78 7.46 -5.82
N VAL A 83 -5.08 6.80 -6.95
CA VAL A 83 -5.90 5.57 -6.95
C VAL A 83 -5.19 4.41 -6.25
N THR A 84 -3.87 4.31 -6.37
CA THR A 84 -3.07 3.32 -5.64
C THR A 84 -3.13 3.56 -4.13
N CYS A 85 -3.10 4.84 -3.73
CA CYS A 85 -3.26 5.23 -2.33
C CYS A 85 -4.66 4.91 -1.81
N LEU A 86 -5.70 5.22 -2.59
CA LEU A 86 -7.08 4.89 -2.24
C LEU A 86 -7.23 3.39 -2.03
N TYR A 87 -6.74 2.57 -2.96
CA TYR A 87 -6.75 1.11 -2.84
C TYR A 87 -6.05 0.64 -1.57
N SER A 88 -4.83 1.14 -1.32
CA SER A 88 -4.03 0.72 -0.17
C SER A 88 -4.68 1.09 1.17
N VAL A 89 -5.30 2.27 1.25
CA VAL A 89 -6.04 2.70 2.45
C VAL A 89 -7.30 1.85 2.65
N LEU A 90 -8.05 1.60 1.58
CA LEU A 90 -9.25 0.76 1.59
C LEU A 90 -8.95 -0.67 2.06
N ASP A 91 -7.89 -1.28 1.52
CA ASP A 91 -7.44 -2.63 1.86
C ASP A 91 -6.92 -2.72 3.30
N THR A 92 -6.25 -1.66 3.76
CA THR A 92 -5.65 -1.66 5.10
C THR A 92 -6.65 -1.38 6.22
N LEU A 93 -7.60 -0.46 6.00
CA LEU A 93 -8.58 -0.06 7.00
C LEU A 93 -9.90 -0.86 6.92
N GLY A 94 -10.20 -1.43 5.74
CA GLY A 94 -11.36 -2.29 5.53
C GLY A 94 -12.69 -1.60 5.87
N GLU A 95 -13.52 -2.29 6.66
CA GLU A 95 -14.87 -1.86 7.03
C GLU A 95 -14.90 -0.47 7.71
N GLU A 96 -13.85 -0.11 8.47
CA GLU A 96 -13.79 1.17 9.17
C GLU A 96 -13.77 2.37 8.20
N TYR A 97 -13.22 2.17 6.99
CA TYR A 97 -13.13 3.21 5.97
C TYR A 97 -14.40 3.32 5.12
N MET A 98 -15.30 2.33 5.18
CA MET A 98 -16.52 2.29 4.35
C MET A 98 -17.47 3.47 4.56
N VAL A 99 -17.40 4.13 5.72
CA VAL A 99 -18.16 5.36 5.98
C VAL A 99 -17.83 6.49 5.00
N LEU A 100 -16.63 6.48 4.41
CA LEU A 100 -16.16 7.46 3.41
C LEU A 100 -16.33 6.99 1.97
N LEU A 101 -16.76 5.75 1.75
CA LEU A 101 -16.97 5.21 0.41
C LEU A 101 -17.92 6.07 -0.44
N PRO A 102 -19.04 6.63 0.08
CA PRO A 102 -19.93 7.48 -0.73
C PRO A 102 -19.23 8.68 -1.37
N GLU A 103 -18.20 9.23 -0.71
CA GLU A 103 -17.41 10.33 -1.26
C GLU A 103 -16.45 9.86 -2.38
N CYS A 104 -16.05 8.59 -2.34
CA CYS A 104 -15.14 7.99 -3.31
C CYS A 104 -15.84 7.59 -4.62
N LEU A 105 -17.14 7.26 -4.57
CA LEU A 105 -17.88 6.70 -5.70
C LEU A 105 -17.88 7.59 -6.96
N PRO A 106 -18.11 8.92 -6.89
CA PRO A 106 -18.06 9.77 -8.08
C PRO A 106 -16.69 9.70 -8.78
N VAL A 107 -15.61 9.78 -8.00
CA VAL A 107 -14.24 9.72 -8.52
C VAL A 107 -13.91 8.34 -9.06
N LEU A 108 -14.36 7.27 -8.40
CA LEU A 108 -14.18 5.91 -8.89
C LEU A 108 -14.88 5.71 -10.24
N SER A 109 -16.11 6.23 -10.41
CA SER A 109 -16.83 6.18 -11.68
C SER A 109 -16.03 6.84 -12.81
N GLU A 110 -15.49 8.04 -12.57
CA GLU A 110 -14.62 8.73 -13.54
C GLU A 110 -13.34 7.93 -13.86
N LEU A 111 -12.68 7.36 -12.85
CA LEU A 111 -11.44 6.60 -13.03
C LEU A 111 -11.64 5.26 -13.77
N LEU A 112 -12.82 4.65 -13.67
CA LEU A 112 -13.15 3.44 -14.43
C LEU A 112 -13.13 3.70 -15.95
N GLU A 113 -13.34 4.94 -16.37
CA GLU A 113 -13.30 5.41 -17.75
C GLU A 113 -11.94 6.05 -18.13
N ASP A 114 -10.92 5.99 -17.26
CA ASP A 114 -9.61 6.60 -17.54
C ASP A 114 -8.95 5.96 -18.78
N SER A 115 -8.35 6.81 -19.60
CA SER A 115 -7.57 6.43 -20.78
C SER A 115 -6.34 5.55 -20.47
N ASP A 116 -5.78 5.63 -19.25
CA ASP A 116 -4.69 4.78 -18.80
C ASP A 116 -5.24 3.50 -18.17
N GLU A 117 -5.04 2.37 -18.85
CA GLU A 117 -5.52 1.05 -18.40
C GLU A 117 -5.00 0.66 -17.02
N SER A 118 -3.81 1.12 -16.62
CA SER A 118 -3.28 0.81 -15.30
C SER A 118 -4.06 1.50 -14.19
N ILE A 119 -4.58 2.71 -14.45
CA ILE A 119 -5.40 3.46 -13.51
C ILE A 119 -6.79 2.83 -13.40
N SER A 120 -7.44 2.59 -14.54
CA SER A 120 -8.79 2.00 -14.55
C SER A 120 -8.83 0.59 -13.96
N THR A 121 -7.77 -0.20 -14.14
CA THR A 121 -7.62 -1.52 -13.49
C THR A 121 -7.55 -1.43 -11.96
N ILE A 122 -6.83 -0.42 -11.42
CA ILE A 122 -6.75 -0.21 -9.98
C ILE A 122 -8.10 0.29 -9.46
N ALA A 123 -8.77 1.21 -10.17
CA ALA A 123 -10.11 1.67 -9.83
C ALA A 123 -11.13 0.52 -9.76
N GLN A 124 -11.12 -0.39 -10.75
CA GLN A 124 -11.92 -1.63 -10.72
C GLN A 124 -11.61 -2.50 -9.49
N SER A 125 -10.35 -2.52 -9.06
CA SER A 125 -9.94 -3.26 -7.86
C SER A 125 -10.42 -2.59 -6.58
N CYS A 126 -10.48 -1.25 -6.52
CA CYS A 126 -11.12 -0.52 -5.42
C CYS A 126 -12.62 -0.83 -5.34
N VAL A 127 -13.32 -0.83 -6.47
CA VAL A 127 -14.76 -1.14 -6.52
C VAL A 127 -15.02 -2.56 -6.02
N ARG A 128 -14.30 -3.55 -6.56
CA ARG A 128 -14.43 -4.95 -6.14
C ARG A 128 -14.18 -5.12 -4.64
N LEU A 129 -13.13 -4.46 -4.12
CA LEU A 129 -12.84 -4.49 -2.69
C LEU A 129 -13.97 -3.85 -1.86
N GLY A 130 -14.53 -2.73 -2.32
CA GLY A 130 -15.70 -2.10 -1.70
C GLY A 130 -16.91 -3.03 -1.69
N GLU A 131 -17.21 -3.71 -2.79
CA GLU A 131 -18.30 -4.70 -2.89
C GLU A 131 -18.08 -5.89 -1.94
N GLU A 132 -16.84 -6.40 -1.85
CA GLU A 132 -16.47 -7.47 -0.93
C GLU A 132 -16.68 -7.06 0.55
N LEU A 133 -16.32 -5.82 0.90
CA LEU A 133 -16.49 -5.27 2.25
C LEU A 133 -17.96 -4.99 2.59
N LEU A 134 -18.76 -4.56 1.62
CA LEU A 134 -20.20 -4.28 1.81
C LEU A 134 -21.06 -5.55 1.77
N GLY A 135 -20.63 -6.57 1.02
CA GLY A 135 -21.42 -7.77 0.75
C GLY A 135 -22.53 -7.56 -0.27
N GLU A 136 -22.53 -6.44 -0.99
CA GLU A 136 -23.47 -6.10 -2.06
C GLU A 136 -22.76 -5.42 -3.24
N SER A 137 -23.43 -5.34 -4.39
CA SER A 137 -22.84 -4.71 -5.58
C SER A 137 -22.98 -3.19 -5.54
N LEU A 138 -21.96 -2.51 -6.06
CA LEU A 138 -21.90 -1.05 -6.18
C LEU A 138 -22.39 -0.53 -7.55
N GLU A 139 -22.79 -1.42 -8.47
CA GLU A 139 -23.19 -1.07 -9.84
C GLU A 139 -24.24 0.06 -9.90
N ASP A 140 -25.25 0.03 -9.04
CA ASP A 140 -26.31 1.06 -9.04
C ASP A 140 -25.82 2.43 -8.54
N SER A 141 -24.74 2.45 -7.74
CA SER A 141 -24.16 3.69 -7.21
C SER A 141 -23.07 4.28 -8.11
N LEU A 142 -22.59 3.50 -9.09
CA LEU A 142 -21.57 3.91 -10.07
C LEU A 142 -22.16 4.39 -11.41
N ARG A 143 -23.50 4.42 -11.53
CA ARG A 143 -24.25 4.82 -12.73
C ARG A 143 -24.52 6.32 -12.83
#